data_AF-A0A7J2J7Q7-F1
#
_entry.id   AF-A0A7J2J7Q7-F1
#
_cell.length_a   1.000
_cell.length_b   1.000
_cell.length_c   1.000
_cell.angle_alpha   90.00
_cell.angle_beta   90.00
_cell.angle_gamma   90.00
#
_symmetry.space_group_name_H-M   'P 1'
#
loop_
_entity.id
_entity.type
_entity.pdbx_description
1 polymer ?
#
loop_
_entity_poly.entity_id
_entity_poly.type
_entity_poly.pdbx_seq_one_letter_code
_entity_poly.pdbx_strand_id
1 'polypeptide(L)'
;MAIGLKWLLVAESLFAGAYIALTRGLFLIFLVSIGQDIKGISLVVLFSSFLPVIIGFMLYRNPSFLIRRVKLKLSLFHLSERLVWFLMPLTANLLVISLLYSLCIIFSSFISTFLTFTIYGLLKEEEIKDVTSKRTAAGNISSIIGFALGTLLLAILGSAEKFLYIFFLGALIGILSTISVLFMNLSKLEGAELPKGVKEPEKIFSVSIFFIVLLFAGNLLSIVWTPFLMTELGGPGFLMASLSLAGTVSSIAASLFWGKRSLKSLRAGLAL
;
A
#
# COMPACT_ATOMS: atom_id res chain seq x y z
N MET A 1 25.45 11.23 -7.53
CA MET A 1 24.18 11.75 -6.95
C MET A 1 22.97 10.90 -7.33
N ALA A 2 22.72 10.60 -8.63
CA ALA A 2 21.57 9.78 -9.06
C ALA A 2 21.57 8.35 -8.50
N ILE A 3 22.74 7.68 -8.46
CA ILE A 3 22.86 6.29 -7.98
C ILE A 3 22.37 6.12 -6.54
N GLY A 4 22.70 7.06 -5.64
CA GLY A 4 22.27 7.02 -4.24
C GLY A 4 20.74 7.13 -4.10
N LEU A 5 20.10 8.03 -4.85
CA LEU A 5 18.64 8.16 -4.85
C LEU A 5 17.94 6.87 -5.31
N LYS A 6 18.42 6.25 -6.40
CA LYS A 6 17.83 5.02 -6.94
C LYS A 6 17.81 3.91 -5.90
N TRP A 7 18.94 3.66 -5.25
CA TRP A 7 19.06 2.62 -4.23
C TRP A 7 18.24 2.93 -2.97
N LEU A 8 18.15 4.20 -2.56
CA LEU A 8 17.28 4.60 -1.46
C LEU A 8 15.80 4.36 -1.77
N LEU A 9 15.36 4.60 -3.01
CA LEU A 9 13.98 4.30 -3.44
C LEU A 9 13.71 2.78 -3.47
N VAL A 10 14.70 1.98 -3.86
CA VAL A 10 14.62 0.50 -3.81
C VAL A 10 14.59 0.00 -2.37
N ALA A 11 15.45 0.53 -1.49
CA ALA A 11 15.47 0.19 -0.08
C ALA A 11 14.18 0.59 0.64
N GLU A 12 13.63 1.76 0.33
CA GLU A 12 12.32 2.20 0.84
C GLU A 12 11.24 1.16 0.50
N SER A 13 11.18 0.74 -0.76
CA SER A 13 10.21 -0.25 -1.24
C SER A 13 10.42 -1.64 -0.64
N LEU A 14 11.69 -2.04 -0.43
CA LEU A 14 12.05 -3.28 0.25
C LEU A 14 11.45 -3.29 1.65
N PHE A 15 11.72 -2.30 2.49
CA PHE A 15 11.19 -2.28 3.85
C PHE A 15 9.67 -2.07 3.89
N ALA A 16 9.13 -1.26 2.97
CA ALA A 16 7.70 -1.03 2.86
C ALA A 16 6.92 -2.32 2.54
N GLY A 17 7.49 -3.22 1.74
CA GLY A 17 6.84 -4.49 1.35
C GLY A 17 6.48 -5.37 2.55
N ALA A 18 7.43 -5.64 3.45
CA ALA A 18 7.20 -6.42 4.67
C ALA A 18 6.32 -5.66 5.67
N TYR A 19 6.55 -4.35 5.85
CA TYR A 19 5.72 -3.50 6.70
C TYR A 19 4.24 -3.56 6.31
N ILE A 20 3.93 -3.35 5.02
CA ILE A 20 2.57 -3.37 4.49
C ILE A 20 1.96 -4.77 4.66
N ALA A 21 2.72 -5.83 4.38
CA ALA A 21 2.25 -7.20 4.52
C ALA A 21 1.84 -7.53 5.96
N LEU A 22 2.65 -7.13 6.96
CA LEU A 22 2.38 -7.40 8.38
C LEU A 22 1.31 -6.49 8.98
N THR A 23 1.10 -5.30 8.44
CA THR A 23 0.11 -4.34 8.95
C THR A 23 -1.16 -4.39 8.11
N ARG A 24 -1.25 -3.57 7.05
CA ARG A 24 -2.41 -3.47 6.15
C ARG A 24 -2.82 -4.82 5.58
N GLY A 25 -1.86 -5.67 5.23
CA GLY A 25 -2.10 -7.00 4.67
C GLY A 25 -2.84 -7.96 5.61
N LEU A 26 -2.75 -7.74 6.93
CA LEU A 26 -3.44 -8.54 7.95
C LEU A 26 -4.56 -7.75 8.66
N PHE A 27 -4.85 -6.53 8.21
CA PHE A 27 -5.79 -5.64 8.88
C PHE A 27 -7.22 -6.17 8.91
N LEU A 28 -7.69 -6.80 7.83
CA LEU A 28 -9.03 -7.42 7.83
C LEU A 28 -9.12 -8.60 8.81
N ILE A 29 -8.06 -9.40 8.90
CA ILE A 29 -7.96 -10.52 9.86
C ILE A 29 -8.00 -9.97 11.29
N PHE A 30 -7.30 -8.85 11.55
CA PHE A 30 -7.37 -8.15 12.83
C PHE A 30 -8.79 -7.70 13.17
N LEU A 31 -9.50 -7.03 12.25
CA LEU A 31 -10.88 -6.59 12.47
C LEU A 31 -11.81 -7.77 12.83
N VAL A 32 -11.71 -8.88 12.10
CA VAL A 32 -12.50 -10.08 12.42
C VAL A 32 -12.11 -10.65 13.79
N SER A 33 -10.82 -10.68 14.13
CA SER A 33 -10.35 -11.22 15.41
C SER A 33 -10.84 -10.44 16.63
N ILE A 34 -11.15 -9.15 16.49
CA ILE A 34 -11.76 -8.31 17.53
C ILE A 34 -13.30 -8.28 17.44
N GLY A 35 -13.89 -9.19 16.67
CA GLY A 35 -15.34 -9.42 16.60
C GLY A 35 -16.09 -8.57 15.58
N GLN A 36 -15.41 -7.93 14.61
CA GLN A 36 -16.11 -7.18 13.56
C GLN A 36 -16.64 -8.10 12.46
N ASP A 37 -17.91 -7.90 12.13
CA ASP A 37 -18.59 -8.54 11.01
C ASP A 37 -18.37 -7.75 9.70
N ILE A 38 -19.01 -8.22 8.62
CA ILE A 38 -18.96 -7.56 7.31
C ILE A 38 -19.41 -6.10 7.39
N LYS A 39 -20.41 -5.78 8.22
CA LYS A 39 -20.94 -4.42 8.36
C LYS A 39 -19.91 -3.50 9.02
N GLY A 40 -19.28 -3.93 10.11
CA GLY A 40 -18.23 -3.19 10.79
C GLY A 40 -17.02 -2.94 9.88
N ILE A 41 -16.56 -3.97 9.18
CA ILE A 41 -15.44 -3.85 8.22
C ILE A 41 -15.80 -2.91 7.07
N SER A 42 -16.99 -3.05 6.50
CA SER A 42 -17.46 -2.19 5.41
C SER A 42 -17.49 -0.72 5.82
N LEU A 43 -17.88 -0.42 7.06
CA LEU A 43 -17.89 0.94 7.60
C LEU A 43 -16.47 1.55 7.63
N VAL A 44 -15.50 0.79 8.16
CA VAL A 44 -14.08 1.22 8.22
C VAL A 44 -13.53 1.49 6.81
N VAL A 45 -13.77 0.56 5.89
CA VAL A 45 -13.26 0.69 4.51
C VAL A 45 -13.95 1.85 3.79
N LEU A 46 -15.26 2.00 3.91
CA LEU A 46 -16.03 3.06 3.26
C LEU A 46 -15.54 4.45 3.68
N PHE A 47 -15.42 4.69 5.00
CA PHE A 47 -14.94 5.97 5.52
C PHE A 47 -13.55 6.31 5.01
N SER A 48 -12.64 5.34 5.03
CA SER A 48 -11.26 5.56 4.60
C SER A 48 -11.13 5.77 3.08
N SER A 49 -12.04 5.22 2.26
CA SER A 49 -11.90 5.20 0.80
C SER A 49 -12.30 6.51 0.12
N PHE A 50 -13.16 7.32 0.73
CA PHE A 50 -13.56 8.62 0.16
C PHE A 50 -12.47 9.69 0.28
N LEU A 51 -11.60 9.59 1.28
CA LEU A 51 -10.62 10.61 1.63
C LEU A 51 -9.50 10.79 0.59
N PRO A 52 -8.92 9.72 -0.01
CA PRO A 52 -7.97 9.85 -1.11
C PRO A 52 -8.49 10.65 -2.30
N VAL A 53 -9.79 10.55 -2.62
CA VAL A 53 -10.40 11.29 -3.75
C VAL A 53 -10.36 12.79 -3.46
N ILE A 54 -10.71 13.18 -2.23
CA ILE A 54 -10.65 14.58 -1.77
C ILE A 54 -9.21 15.08 -1.83
N ILE A 55 -8.24 14.30 -1.35
CA ILE A 55 -6.81 14.67 -1.40
C ILE A 55 -6.34 14.85 -2.84
N GLY A 56 -6.68 13.91 -3.73
CA GLY A 56 -6.34 13.99 -5.15
C GLY A 56 -6.89 15.26 -5.80
N PHE A 57 -8.15 15.59 -5.53
CA PHE A 57 -8.78 16.83 -6.00
C PHE A 57 -8.09 18.09 -5.43
N MET A 58 -7.76 18.10 -4.14
CA MET A 58 -7.06 19.22 -3.51
C MET A 58 -5.66 19.44 -4.11
N LEU A 59 -4.91 18.36 -4.34
CA LEU A 59 -3.58 18.40 -4.95
C LEU A 59 -3.65 18.84 -6.42
N TYR A 60 -4.68 18.41 -7.15
CA TYR A 60 -4.93 18.87 -8.51
C TYR A 60 -5.24 20.37 -8.56
N ARG A 61 -6.07 20.87 -7.63
CA ARG A 61 -6.44 22.30 -7.53
C ARG A 61 -5.25 23.17 -7.06
N ASN A 62 -4.39 22.63 -6.20
CA ASN A 62 -3.27 23.34 -5.62
C ASN A 62 -1.95 22.56 -5.72
N PRO A 63 -1.39 22.41 -6.93
CA PRO A 63 -0.16 21.64 -7.16
C PRO A 63 1.08 22.29 -6.52
N SER A 64 1.00 23.56 -6.12
CA SER A 64 2.07 24.25 -5.37
C SER A 64 2.42 23.55 -4.05
N PHE A 65 1.49 22.76 -3.51
CA PHE A 65 1.73 21.93 -2.33
C PHE A 65 2.83 20.89 -2.58
N LEU A 66 2.96 20.35 -3.80
CA LEU A 66 3.92 19.29 -4.13
C LEU A 66 5.36 19.78 -4.28
N ILE A 67 5.57 21.07 -4.54
CA ILE A 67 6.88 21.65 -4.86
C ILE A 67 7.46 22.48 -3.70
N ARG A 68 6.82 22.46 -2.54
CA ARG A 68 7.24 23.22 -1.35
C ARG A 68 7.47 22.29 -0.17
N ARG A 69 8.66 22.35 0.42
CA ARG A 69 9.08 21.56 1.59
C ARG A 69 8.87 20.06 1.33
N VAL A 70 9.24 19.60 0.13
CA VAL A 70 8.98 18.25 -0.41
C VAL A 70 9.52 17.19 0.53
N LYS A 71 10.79 17.31 0.93
CA LYS A 71 11.42 16.36 1.86
C LYS A 71 10.70 16.30 3.21
N LEU A 72 10.45 17.46 3.81
CA LEU A 72 9.78 17.55 5.10
C LEU A 72 8.40 16.88 5.05
N LYS A 73 7.59 17.20 4.04
CA LYS A 73 6.24 16.63 3.88
C LYS A 73 6.29 15.12 3.66
N LEU A 74 7.10 14.65 2.73
CA LEU A 74 7.24 13.22 2.46
C LEU A 74 7.67 12.46 3.71
N SER A 75 8.70 12.94 4.43
CA SER A 75 9.19 12.32 5.66
C SER A 75 8.14 12.32 6.78
N LEU A 76 7.41 13.43 6.97
CA LEU A 76 6.35 13.52 7.96
C LEU A 76 5.21 12.56 7.66
N PHE A 77 4.74 12.50 6.41
CA PHE A 77 3.69 11.54 6.04
C PHE A 77 4.17 10.11 6.19
N HIS A 78 5.40 9.80 5.77
CA HIS A 78 6.01 8.48 5.97
C HIS A 78 5.95 8.06 7.44
N LEU A 79 6.54 8.88 8.32
CA LEU A 79 6.60 8.58 9.75
C LEU A 79 5.20 8.48 10.36
N SER A 80 4.32 9.44 10.05
CA SER A 80 2.96 9.49 10.61
C SER A 80 2.15 8.25 10.25
N GLU A 81 2.26 7.75 9.02
CA GLU A 81 1.62 6.49 8.62
C GLU A 81 2.06 5.32 9.50
N ARG A 82 3.37 5.18 9.77
CA ARG A 82 3.89 4.08 10.61
C ARG A 82 3.47 4.24 12.06
N LEU A 83 3.44 5.47 12.58
CA LEU A 83 2.98 5.76 13.94
C LEU A 83 1.52 5.35 14.14
N VAL A 84 0.66 5.55 13.13
CA VAL A 84 -0.73 5.10 13.20
C VAL A 84 -0.83 3.58 13.36
N TRP A 85 0.07 2.81 12.76
CA TRP A 85 0.06 1.34 12.93
C TRP A 85 0.51 0.86 14.31
N PHE A 86 1.31 1.64 15.05
CA PHE A 86 1.55 1.37 16.47
C PHE A 86 0.28 1.57 17.31
N LEU A 87 -0.58 2.51 16.92
CA LEU A 87 -1.82 2.81 17.66
C LEU A 87 -2.96 1.84 17.32
N MET A 88 -2.98 1.33 16.09
CA MET A 88 -4.05 0.47 15.57
C MET A 88 -4.43 -0.72 16.48
N PRO A 89 -3.49 -1.53 17.00
CA PRO A 89 -3.81 -2.72 17.78
C PRO A 89 -4.09 -2.39 19.26
N LEU A 90 -3.97 -1.12 19.69
CA LEU A 90 -4.16 -0.71 21.09
C LEU A 90 -5.62 -0.44 21.45
N THR A 91 -6.54 -0.60 20.49
CA THR A 91 -7.96 -0.35 20.68
C THR A 91 -8.80 -1.37 19.94
N ALA A 92 -9.95 -1.71 20.51
CA ALA A 92 -11.01 -2.48 19.85
C ALA A 92 -12.21 -1.60 19.46
N ASN A 93 -12.15 -0.28 19.73
CA ASN A 93 -13.24 0.62 19.43
C ASN A 93 -13.30 0.92 17.93
N LEU A 94 -14.37 0.48 17.26
CA LEU A 94 -14.54 0.60 15.81
C LEU A 94 -14.45 2.04 15.29
N LEU A 95 -14.96 3.02 16.04
CA LEU A 95 -14.90 4.42 15.63
C LEU A 95 -13.45 4.92 15.65
N VAL A 96 -12.70 4.60 16.71
CA VAL A 96 -11.28 4.96 16.81
C VAL A 96 -10.48 4.28 15.69
N ILE A 97 -10.72 2.99 15.44
CA ILE A 97 -10.08 2.25 14.34
C ILE A 97 -10.42 2.88 12.99
N SER A 98 -11.67 3.27 12.76
CA SER A 98 -12.11 3.91 11.52
C SER A 98 -11.38 5.23 11.29
N LEU A 99 -11.23 6.06 12.34
CA LEU A 99 -10.49 7.33 12.28
C LEU A 99 -8.99 7.10 12.04
N LEU A 100 -8.38 6.17 12.77
CA LEU A 100 -6.96 5.84 12.60
C LEU A 100 -6.68 5.29 11.20
N TYR A 101 -7.49 4.34 10.72
CA TYR A 101 -7.33 3.78 9.39
C TYR A 101 -7.54 4.83 8.30
N SER A 102 -8.51 5.73 8.47
CA SER A 102 -8.71 6.90 7.60
C SER A 102 -7.47 7.80 7.54
N LEU A 103 -6.87 8.14 8.68
CA LEU A 103 -5.61 8.89 8.73
C LEU A 103 -4.47 8.15 8.03
N CYS A 104 -4.36 6.83 8.23
CA CYS A 104 -3.38 6.00 7.55
C CYS A 104 -3.53 6.08 6.01
N ILE A 105 -4.76 5.96 5.51
CA ILE A 105 -5.05 6.04 4.07
C ILE A 105 -4.77 7.46 3.51
N ILE A 106 -5.04 8.51 4.28
CA ILE A 106 -4.65 9.88 3.94
C ILE A 106 -3.12 9.98 3.78
N PHE A 107 -2.36 9.52 4.77
CA PHE A 107 -0.90 9.59 4.74
C PHE A 107 -0.32 8.75 3.58
N SER A 108 -0.81 7.53 3.37
CA SER A 108 -0.40 6.70 2.23
C SER A 108 -0.68 7.36 0.89
N SER A 109 -1.77 8.10 0.74
CA SER A 109 -2.09 8.83 -0.50
C SER A 109 -1.06 9.92 -0.80
N PHE A 110 -0.67 10.68 0.22
CA PHE A 110 0.41 11.66 0.08
C PHE A 110 1.76 10.99 -0.23
N ILE A 111 2.11 9.91 0.49
CA ILE A 111 3.37 9.18 0.27
C ILE A 111 3.46 8.69 -1.17
N SER A 112 2.41 8.02 -1.68
CA SER A 112 2.36 7.56 -3.06
C SER A 112 2.57 8.71 -4.05
N THR A 113 1.88 9.84 -3.83
CA THR A 113 2.01 11.01 -4.69
C THR A 113 3.42 11.59 -4.68
N PHE A 114 4.03 11.77 -3.50
CA PHE A 114 5.39 12.31 -3.37
C PHE A 114 6.46 11.35 -3.89
N LEU A 115 6.33 10.04 -3.70
CA LEU A 115 7.28 9.06 -4.25
C LEU A 115 7.20 8.99 -5.77
N THR A 116 5.99 9.04 -6.33
CA THR A 116 5.79 9.16 -7.79
C THR A 116 6.39 10.46 -8.30
N PHE A 117 6.09 11.60 -7.66
CA PHE A 117 6.68 12.89 -8.02
C PHE A 117 8.21 12.87 -7.94
N THR A 118 8.78 12.18 -6.95
CA THR A 118 10.23 12.00 -6.80
C THR A 118 10.82 11.19 -7.96
N ILE A 119 10.21 10.07 -8.33
CA ILE A 119 10.68 9.23 -9.45
C ILE A 119 10.62 10.02 -10.76
N TYR A 120 9.45 10.54 -11.12
CA TYR A 120 9.22 11.17 -12.42
C TYR A 120 9.82 12.57 -12.51
N GLY A 121 10.00 13.27 -11.39
CA GLY A 121 10.57 14.61 -11.34
C GLY A 121 12.11 14.65 -11.32
N LEU A 122 12.78 13.57 -10.93
CA LEU A 122 14.25 13.54 -10.79
C LEU A 122 14.99 12.58 -11.73
N LEU A 123 14.30 11.62 -12.34
CA LEU A 123 14.94 10.56 -13.11
C LEU A 123 14.58 10.66 -14.60
N LYS A 124 15.51 10.23 -15.46
CA LYS A 124 15.26 10.08 -16.90
C LYS A 124 14.42 8.83 -17.18
N GLU A 125 13.82 8.73 -18.37
CA GLU A 125 12.93 7.62 -18.74
C GLU A 125 13.54 6.22 -18.51
N GLU A 126 14.77 6.00 -18.95
CA GLU A 126 15.48 4.72 -18.74
C GLU A 126 15.66 4.41 -17.25
N GLU A 127 15.97 5.44 -16.46
CA GLU A 127 16.15 5.32 -15.02
C GLU A 127 14.83 5.09 -14.28
N ILE A 128 13.72 5.65 -14.78
CA ILE A 128 12.37 5.41 -14.25
C ILE A 128 12.01 3.94 -14.42
N LYS A 129 12.25 3.36 -15.61
CA LYS A 129 12.01 1.94 -15.89
C LYS A 129 12.86 1.04 -14.97
N ASP A 130 14.15 1.34 -14.87
CA ASP A 130 15.08 0.61 -13.99
C ASP A 130 14.66 0.67 -12.52
N VAL A 131 14.41 1.86 -11.98
CA VAL A 131 14.02 2.03 -10.57
C VAL A 131 12.67 1.39 -10.29
N THR A 132 11.66 1.60 -11.14
CA THR A 132 10.32 1.07 -10.92
C THR A 132 10.33 -0.47 -10.91
N SER A 133 11.08 -1.09 -11.82
CA SER A 133 11.23 -2.55 -11.85
C SER A 133 11.94 -3.10 -10.60
N LYS A 134 13.07 -2.51 -10.20
CA LYS A 134 13.82 -2.91 -8.99
C LYS A 134 13.02 -2.69 -7.71
N ARG A 135 12.30 -1.55 -7.60
CA ARG A 135 11.40 -1.27 -6.46
C ARG A 135 10.29 -2.31 -6.36
N THR A 136 9.64 -2.60 -7.49
CA THR A 136 8.57 -3.62 -7.54
C THR A 136 9.09 -4.99 -7.13
N ALA A 137 10.25 -5.41 -7.66
CA ALA A 137 10.87 -6.68 -7.29
C ALA A 137 11.22 -6.74 -5.79
N ALA A 138 11.89 -5.71 -5.27
CA ALA A 138 12.26 -5.62 -3.86
C ALA A 138 11.04 -5.61 -2.93
N GLY A 139 10.02 -4.83 -3.28
CA GLY A 139 8.75 -4.78 -2.56
C GLY A 139 8.05 -6.14 -2.54
N ASN A 140 7.94 -6.80 -3.69
CA ASN A 140 7.27 -8.11 -3.79
C ASN A 140 8.00 -9.21 -2.99
N ILE A 141 9.33 -9.29 -3.09
CA ILE A 141 10.13 -10.25 -2.30
C ILE A 141 9.89 -10.02 -0.81
N SER A 142 9.94 -8.76 -0.39
CA SER A 142 9.73 -8.40 1.02
C SER A 142 8.31 -8.64 1.49
N SER A 143 7.30 -8.41 0.65
CA SER A 143 5.90 -8.73 0.96
C SER A 143 5.68 -10.23 1.11
N ILE A 144 6.32 -11.07 0.29
CA ILE A 144 6.31 -12.54 0.48
C ILE A 144 6.87 -12.89 1.86
N ILE A 145 8.04 -12.35 2.21
CA ILE A 145 8.68 -12.59 3.51
C ILE A 145 7.75 -12.11 4.63
N GLY A 146 7.16 -10.92 4.50
CA GLY A 146 6.22 -10.35 5.47
C GLY A 146 4.96 -11.17 5.65
N PHE A 147 4.34 -11.66 4.57
CA PHE A 147 3.16 -12.53 4.66
C PHE A 147 3.50 -13.92 5.19
N ALA A 148 4.65 -14.49 4.83
CA ALA A 148 5.13 -15.75 5.41
C ALA A 148 5.36 -15.62 6.92
N LEU A 149 6.02 -14.54 7.35
CA LEU A 149 6.21 -14.23 8.76
C LEU A 149 4.88 -13.98 9.47
N GLY A 150 3.97 -13.19 8.87
CA GLY A 150 2.65 -12.94 9.41
C GLY A 150 1.82 -14.21 9.59
N THR A 151 1.88 -15.12 8.61
CA THR A 151 1.25 -16.45 8.68
C THR A 151 1.81 -17.26 9.83
N LEU A 152 3.13 -17.33 9.96
CA LEU A 152 3.81 -18.04 11.04
C LEU A 152 3.44 -17.48 12.42
N LEU A 153 3.49 -16.15 12.57
CA LEU A 153 3.14 -15.48 13.81
C LEU A 153 1.67 -15.71 14.19
N LEU A 154 0.75 -15.69 13.21
CA LEU A 154 -0.67 -16.00 13.44
C LEU A 154 -0.91 -17.46 13.85
N ALA A 155 -0.06 -18.38 13.41
CA ALA A 155 -0.16 -19.81 13.74
C ALA A 155 0.41 -20.13 15.13
N ILE A 156 1.49 -19.45 15.54
CA ILE A 156 2.18 -19.73 16.80
C ILE A 156 1.61 -18.90 17.96
N LEU A 157 1.21 -17.65 17.72
CA LEU A 157 0.68 -16.78 18.77
C LEU A 157 -0.80 -17.10 19.02
N GLY A 158 -1.10 -17.65 20.19
CA GLY A 158 -2.45 -18.09 20.59
C GLY A 158 -3.35 -17.01 21.19
N SER A 159 -2.82 -15.84 21.58
CA SER A 159 -3.58 -14.81 22.30
C SER A 159 -4.15 -13.71 21.39
N ALA A 160 -5.16 -12.98 21.89
CA ALA A 160 -5.71 -11.79 21.23
C ALA A 160 -4.65 -10.69 21.02
N GLU A 161 -3.62 -10.67 21.87
CA GLU A 161 -2.52 -9.70 21.82
C GLU A 161 -1.54 -9.93 20.65
N LYS A 162 -1.70 -11.02 19.88
CA LYS A 162 -0.82 -11.30 18.73
C LYS A 162 -0.73 -10.17 17.72
N PHE A 163 -1.82 -9.43 17.51
CA PHE A 163 -1.82 -8.29 16.58
C PHE A 163 -1.04 -7.09 17.12
N LEU A 164 -0.86 -6.96 18.44
CA LEU A 164 0.06 -5.98 19.02
C LEU A 164 1.48 -6.27 18.54
N TYR A 165 1.96 -7.49 18.72
CA TYR A 165 3.30 -7.89 18.28
C TYR A 165 3.49 -7.79 16.77
N ILE A 166 2.53 -8.29 15.99
CA ILE A 166 2.60 -8.30 14.53
C ILE A 166 2.63 -6.87 13.97
N PHE A 167 1.72 -5.99 14.43
CA PHE A 167 1.67 -4.62 13.92
C PHE A 167 2.83 -3.78 14.42
N PHE A 168 3.30 -3.97 15.66
CA PHE A 168 4.50 -3.29 16.16
C PHE A 168 5.73 -3.70 15.35
N LEU A 169 5.92 -4.99 15.10
CA LEU A 169 7.03 -5.48 14.28
C LEU A 169 6.96 -4.91 12.86
N GLY A 170 5.78 -4.95 12.24
CA GLY A 170 5.55 -4.35 10.93
C GLY A 170 5.88 -2.86 10.91
N ALA A 171 5.37 -2.08 11.88
CA ALA A 171 5.63 -0.66 12.00
C ALA A 171 7.11 -0.33 12.24
N LEU A 172 7.83 -1.12 13.07
CA LEU A 172 9.27 -1.00 13.28
C LEU A 172 10.06 -1.22 11.98
N ILE A 173 9.72 -2.25 11.19
CA ILE A 173 10.30 -2.45 9.85
C ILE A 173 9.96 -1.25 8.95
N GLY A 174 8.74 -0.72 9.06
CA GLY A 174 8.30 0.48 8.34
C GLY A 174 9.10 1.75 8.69
N ILE A 175 9.70 1.82 9.88
CA ILE A 175 10.63 2.92 10.24
C ILE A 175 11.90 2.83 9.39
N LEU A 176 12.40 1.64 9.04
CA LEU A 176 13.56 1.49 8.13
C LEU A 176 13.26 2.04 6.72
N SER A 177 12.02 1.87 6.24
CA SER A 177 11.53 2.51 5.01
C SER A 177 11.55 4.05 5.15
N THR A 178 11.13 4.57 6.30
CA THR A 178 11.18 6.03 6.60
C THR A 178 12.62 6.56 6.67
N ILE A 179 13.55 5.80 7.26
CA ILE A 179 14.96 6.14 7.29
C ILE A 179 15.52 6.25 5.87
N SER A 180 15.15 5.33 4.98
CA SER A 180 15.55 5.39 3.56
C SER A 180 15.11 6.70 2.89
N VAL A 181 13.88 7.14 3.19
CA VAL A 181 13.34 8.44 2.73
C VAL A 181 14.10 9.63 3.31
N LEU A 182 14.46 9.59 4.60
CA LEU A 182 15.21 10.68 5.25
C LEU A 182 16.57 10.93 4.60
N PHE A 183 17.21 9.89 4.05
CA PHE A 183 18.49 10.02 3.35
C PHE A 183 18.36 10.48 1.89
N MET A 184 17.15 10.59 1.34
CA MET A 184 16.96 11.09 -0.03
C MET A 184 17.29 12.58 -0.12
N ASN A 185 17.95 12.96 -1.22
CA ASN A 185 18.15 14.36 -1.59
C ASN A 185 17.09 14.79 -2.59
N LEU A 186 16.13 15.59 -2.12
CA LEU A 186 14.97 16.05 -2.87
C LEU A 186 14.99 17.55 -3.16
N SER A 187 16.12 18.24 -2.94
CA SER A 187 16.21 19.69 -3.10
C SER A 187 15.87 20.18 -4.51
N LYS A 188 16.15 19.37 -5.53
CA LYS A 188 15.85 19.66 -6.94
C LYS A 188 14.35 19.66 -7.27
N LEU A 189 13.49 19.17 -6.38
CA LEU A 189 12.03 19.22 -6.55
C LEU A 189 11.43 20.51 -5.97
N GLU A 190 12.18 21.25 -5.15
CA GLU A 190 11.72 22.51 -4.58
C GLU A 190 11.58 23.55 -5.68
N GLY A 191 10.39 24.13 -5.83
CA GLY A 191 10.11 25.10 -6.88
C GLY A 191 10.11 24.53 -8.31
N ALA A 192 10.03 23.20 -8.47
CA ALA A 192 9.98 22.58 -9.79
C ALA A 192 8.84 23.15 -10.65
N GLU A 193 9.08 23.30 -11.95
CA GLU A 193 8.09 23.78 -12.88
C GLU A 193 6.90 22.81 -12.95
N LEU A 194 5.71 23.35 -12.70
CA LEU A 194 4.48 22.59 -12.77
C LEU A 194 3.93 22.60 -14.20
N PRO A 195 3.54 21.45 -14.75
CA PRO A 195 2.95 21.39 -16.08
C PRO A 195 1.65 22.21 -16.12
N LYS A 196 1.49 23.04 -17.16
CA LYS A 196 0.34 23.95 -17.33
C LYS A 196 -0.99 23.23 -17.61
N GLY A 197 -0.97 21.91 -17.81
CA GLY A 197 -2.16 21.09 -18.03
C GLY A 197 -1.80 19.68 -18.50
N VAL A 198 -2.75 18.76 -18.43
CA VAL A 198 -2.62 17.39 -18.94
C VAL A 198 -3.16 17.34 -20.36
N LYS A 199 -2.35 16.89 -21.32
CA LYS A 199 -2.85 16.57 -22.66
C LYS A 199 -3.68 15.30 -22.59
N GLU A 200 -4.92 15.35 -23.06
CA GLU A 200 -5.84 14.19 -23.17
C GLU A 200 -6.17 13.47 -21.83
N PRO A 201 -6.80 14.16 -20.85
CA PRO A 201 -7.17 13.55 -19.57
C PRO A 201 -8.09 12.32 -19.72
N GLU A 202 -8.86 12.26 -20.80
CA GLU A 202 -9.81 11.18 -21.11
C GLU A 202 -9.16 9.80 -21.32
N LYS A 203 -7.93 9.78 -21.87
CA LYS A 203 -7.17 8.53 -22.07
C LYS A 203 -6.70 7.94 -20.74
N ILE A 204 -6.30 8.79 -19.81
CA ILE A 204 -5.95 8.40 -18.44
C ILE A 204 -7.20 7.83 -17.76
N PHE A 205 -8.32 8.54 -17.87
CA PHE A 205 -9.58 8.13 -17.26
C PHE A 205 -10.07 6.75 -17.71
N SER A 206 -10.04 6.46 -19.02
CA SER A 206 -10.53 5.19 -19.58
C SER A 206 -9.71 3.97 -19.15
N VAL A 207 -8.38 4.09 -19.12
CA VAL A 207 -7.50 3.01 -18.62
C VAL A 207 -7.65 2.85 -17.11
N SER A 208 -7.80 3.95 -16.38
CA SER A 208 -8.02 3.92 -14.93
C SER A 208 -9.33 3.25 -14.53
N ILE A 209 -10.42 3.40 -15.29
CA ILE A 209 -11.71 2.77 -14.96
C ILE A 209 -11.59 1.25 -14.84
N PHE A 210 -10.93 0.59 -15.81
CA PHE A 210 -10.77 -0.86 -15.77
C PHE A 210 -10.07 -1.32 -14.48
N PHE A 211 -8.95 -0.67 -14.15
CA PHE A 211 -8.21 -0.99 -12.93
C PHE A 211 -8.99 -0.66 -11.66
N ILE A 212 -9.77 0.43 -11.65
CA ILE A 212 -10.64 0.80 -10.54
C ILE A 212 -11.68 -0.30 -10.31
N VAL A 213 -12.38 -0.75 -11.35
CA VAL A 213 -13.40 -1.79 -11.24
C VAL A 213 -12.79 -3.12 -10.79
N LEU A 214 -11.64 -3.50 -11.35
CA LEU A 214 -10.94 -4.73 -10.96
C LEU A 214 -10.51 -4.71 -9.48
N LEU A 215 -9.90 -3.61 -9.02
CA LEU A 215 -9.49 -3.44 -7.62
C LEU A 215 -10.69 -3.34 -6.68
N PHE A 216 -11.76 -2.69 -7.12
CA PHE A 216 -13.01 -2.62 -6.37
C PHE A 216 -13.61 -4.02 -6.14
N ALA A 217 -13.69 -4.84 -7.19
CA ALA A 217 -14.18 -6.22 -7.07
C ALA A 217 -13.31 -7.06 -6.10
N GLY A 218 -11.98 -6.97 -6.20
CA GLY A 218 -11.07 -7.67 -5.31
C GLY A 218 -11.17 -7.23 -3.84
N ASN A 219 -11.32 -5.92 -3.61
CA ASN A 219 -11.51 -5.38 -2.25
C ASN A 219 -12.85 -5.78 -1.65
N LEU A 220 -13.95 -5.72 -2.42
CA LEU A 220 -15.26 -6.19 -1.98
C LEU A 220 -15.25 -7.68 -1.62
N LEU A 221 -14.63 -8.50 -2.48
CA LEU A 221 -14.46 -9.92 -2.20
C LEU A 221 -13.71 -10.12 -0.88
N SER A 222 -12.63 -9.37 -0.64
CA SER A 222 -11.83 -9.50 0.58
C SER A 222 -12.61 -9.12 1.86
N ILE A 223 -13.48 -8.10 1.78
CA ILE A 223 -14.35 -7.65 2.89
C ILE A 223 -15.35 -8.73 3.29
N VAL A 224 -15.87 -9.49 2.34
CA VAL A 224 -16.87 -10.55 2.59
C VAL A 224 -16.20 -11.88 2.92
N TRP A 225 -15.16 -12.24 2.17
CA TRP A 225 -14.51 -13.53 2.24
C TRP A 225 -13.72 -13.74 3.53
N THR A 226 -13.06 -12.69 4.04
CA THR A 226 -12.27 -12.80 5.28
C THR A 226 -13.14 -13.15 6.49
N PRO A 227 -14.25 -12.42 6.77
CA PRO A 227 -15.18 -12.81 7.84
C PRO A 227 -15.85 -14.15 7.59
N PHE A 228 -16.26 -14.44 6.35
CA PHE A 228 -16.92 -15.71 6.03
C PHE A 228 -16.03 -16.91 6.37
N LEU A 229 -14.77 -16.90 5.94
CA LEU A 229 -13.85 -18.00 6.23
C LEU A 229 -13.54 -18.15 7.71
N MET A 230 -13.38 -17.03 8.44
CA MET A 230 -12.97 -17.08 9.85
C MET A 230 -14.13 -17.33 10.81
N THR A 231 -15.31 -16.77 10.53
CA THR A 231 -16.47 -16.80 11.42
C THR A 231 -17.44 -17.92 11.04
N GLU A 232 -17.82 -18.03 9.76
CA GLU A 232 -18.82 -19.03 9.33
C GLU A 232 -18.19 -20.42 9.15
N LEU A 233 -16.98 -20.50 8.58
CA LEU A 233 -16.27 -21.77 8.40
C LEU A 233 -15.32 -22.13 9.55
N GLY A 234 -15.20 -21.27 10.57
CA GLY A 234 -14.30 -21.48 11.71
C GLY A 234 -12.81 -21.55 11.34
N GLY A 235 -12.42 -20.99 10.19
CA GLY A 235 -11.06 -21.02 9.68
C GLY A 235 -10.10 -20.18 10.54
N PRO A 236 -8.88 -20.68 10.82
CA PRO A 236 -7.92 -19.93 11.62
C PRO A 236 -7.31 -18.76 10.82
N GLY A 237 -6.93 -17.68 11.51
CA GLY A 237 -6.40 -16.47 10.86
C GLY A 237 -5.13 -16.70 10.01
N PHE A 238 -4.30 -17.71 10.33
CA PHE A 238 -3.14 -18.04 9.51
C PHE A 238 -3.54 -18.59 8.13
N LEU A 239 -4.70 -19.22 8.00
CA LEU A 239 -5.20 -19.72 6.71
C LEU A 239 -5.51 -18.54 5.78
N MET A 240 -6.12 -17.48 6.32
CA MET A 240 -6.33 -16.23 5.58
C MET A 240 -5.02 -15.59 5.16
N ALA A 241 -4.04 -15.50 6.06
CA ALA A 241 -2.72 -14.97 5.73
C ALA A 241 -2.00 -15.82 4.65
N SER A 242 -2.20 -17.14 4.66
CA SER A 242 -1.67 -18.06 3.66
C SER A 242 -2.29 -17.83 2.28
N LEU A 243 -3.58 -17.49 2.20
CA LEU A 243 -4.22 -17.11 0.94
C LEU A 243 -3.63 -15.81 0.38
N SER A 244 -3.37 -14.80 1.24
CA SER A 244 -2.68 -13.57 0.83
C SER A 244 -1.25 -13.83 0.36
N LEU A 245 -0.53 -14.74 1.03
CA LEU A 245 0.79 -15.19 0.60
C LEU A 245 0.74 -15.86 -0.77
N ALA A 246 -0.18 -16.82 -0.96
CA ALA A 246 -0.38 -17.52 -2.22
C ALA A 246 -0.73 -16.53 -3.35
N GLY A 247 -1.67 -15.61 -3.11
CA GLY A 247 -2.02 -14.56 -4.06
C GLY A 247 -0.84 -13.68 -4.45
N THR A 248 0.02 -13.32 -3.48
CA THR A 248 1.23 -12.52 -3.74
C THR A 248 2.23 -13.30 -4.61
N VAL A 249 2.50 -14.57 -4.29
CA VAL A 249 3.39 -15.44 -5.09
C VAL A 249 2.84 -15.65 -6.50
N SER A 250 1.54 -15.94 -6.62
CA SER A 250 0.84 -16.09 -7.90
C SER A 250 0.90 -14.83 -8.74
N SER A 251 0.81 -13.64 -8.12
CA SER A 251 0.93 -12.37 -8.86
C SER A 251 2.29 -12.18 -9.54
N ILE A 252 3.38 -12.64 -8.90
CA ILE A 252 4.72 -12.61 -9.48
C ILE A 252 4.79 -13.56 -10.67
N ALA A 253 4.32 -14.80 -10.50
CA ALA A 253 4.28 -15.78 -11.58
C ALA A 253 3.43 -15.29 -12.77
N ALA A 254 2.27 -14.70 -12.47
CA ALA A 254 1.39 -14.08 -13.47
C ALA A 254 2.10 -12.94 -14.20
N SER A 255 2.82 -12.07 -13.49
CA SER A 255 3.56 -10.96 -14.12
C SER A 255 4.65 -11.45 -15.10
N LEU A 256 5.35 -12.54 -14.76
CA LEU A 256 6.36 -13.15 -15.62
C LEU A 256 5.74 -13.84 -16.84
N PHE A 257 4.61 -14.52 -16.65
CA PHE A 257 3.88 -15.21 -17.70
C PHE A 257 3.22 -14.24 -18.69
N TRP A 258 2.53 -13.21 -18.18
CA TRP A 258 1.80 -12.23 -18.98
C TRP A 258 2.70 -11.12 -19.54
N GLY A 259 3.82 -10.80 -18.89
CA GLY A 259 4.71 -9.70 -19.28
C GLY A 259 5.34 -9.85 -20.68
N LYS A 260 5.37 -11.06 -21.23
CA LYS A 260 5.85 -11.34 -22.60
C LYS A 260 4.72 -11.54 -23.63
N ARG A 261 3.45 -11.48 -23.20
CA ARG A 261 2.27 -11.73 -24.05
C ARG A 261 1.63 -10.44 -24.53
N SER A 262 0.94 -10.51 -25.66
CA SER A 262 0.25 -9.34 -26.22
C SER A 262 -0.97 -8.94 -25.37
N LEU A 263 -1.30 -7.64 -25.38
CA LEU A 263 -2.51 -7.10 -24.73
C LEU A 263 -3.80 -7.80 -25.18
N LYS A 264 -3.86 -8.29 -26.43
CA LYS A 264 -5.00 -9.09 -26.92
C LYS A 264 -5.13 -10.42 -26.15
N SER A 265 -4.01 -11.10 -25.89
CA SER A 265 -4.00 -12.33 -25.11
C SER A 265 -4.38 -12.07 -23.65
N LEU A 266 -3.95 -10.95 -23.07
CA LEU A 266 -4.34 -10.55 -21.71
C LEU A 266 -5.85 -10.29 -21.62
N ARG A 267 -6.43 -9.57 -22.59
CA ARG A 267 -7.87 -9.31 -22.63
C ARG A 267 -8.72 -10.58 -22.76
N ALA A 268 -8.28 -11.53 -23.59
CA ALA A 268 -8.95 -12.82 -23.70
C ALA A 268 -8.86 -13.64 -22.40
N GLY A 269 -7.71 -13.57 -21.70
CA GLY A 269 -7.53 -14.24 -20.41
C GLY A 269 -8.30 -13.62 -19.25
N LEU A 270 -8.63 -12.33 -19.31
CA LEU A 270 -9.47 -11.63 -18.33
C LEU A 270 -10.98 -11.82 -18.56
N ALA A 271 -11.37 -12.33 -19.74
CA ALA A 271 -12.77 -12.61 -20.09
C ALA A 271 -13.19 -14.06 -19.76
N LEU A 272 -12.24 -14.89 -19.34
CA LEU A 272 -12.43 -16.24 -18.79
C LEU A 272 -12.42 -16.18 -17.26
#